data_AF-A0A6G8KV36-F1
#
_entry.id   AF-A0A6G8KV36-F1
#
_cell.length_a   1.000
_cell.length_b   1.000
_cell.length_c   1.000
_cell.angle_alpha   90.00
_cell.angle_beta   90.00
_cell.angle_gamma   90.00
#
_symmetry.space_group_name_H-M   'P 1'
#
loop_
_entity.id
_entity.type
_entity.pdbx_description
1 polymer ?
#
loop_
_entity_poly.entity_id
_entity_poly.type
_entity_poly.pdbx_seq_one_letter_code
_entity_poly.pdbx_strand_id
1 'polypeptide(L)'
;MSRRPRAAVASAAIAALLLSGCASNGTSREAAAQVTALADGRTPFAAAAEPADVLGQRHESDSPDYTLRFPEVRGAEAFNRKISDFVSELRRQRLPESESSGAGGKKPVPGEYELDWQVTQNCRSHVSFLLHDRSTLPGAGPEAYYTKVLDRDAGTEIPAAELFTKAGQRELATHVLEALQRKGYRTSAHDAAHLSSVQVEAITTGTTVDGHGGLVTHLGSGIVNARGDDSVAVSFTGDQARDWLTAAGREWLNDSAPGPQLKAGQKIPEHVTRDRNDVDCAETKCVALTYDDGPGEDTPQLLDALAAEGVPATFFVKGTSIAGNEATLKRIAEEGHEIGSHTWNHPQLTKISRSAAEREHARINGAIEKVTGEKPTVFRPPYGAFAKGVPDGGLPSIIWSLDTNDWQNKKAPEKTVKAATTDVRPGDIILMHDIHKPSVEASPQIIAKLKAQGFTLVTVSELFGGELKPGQSYYSDERMEGSRHIPRWAG
;
A
#
# COMPACT_ATOMS: atom_id res chain seq x y z
N MET A 1 64.29 28.20 -41.16
CA MET A 1 62.89 28.37 -41.59
C MET A 1 62.06 28.70 -40.36
N SER A 2 61.42 29.87 -40.42
CA SER A 2 60.54 30.57 -39.45
C SER A 2 59.38 29.69 -38.94
N ARG A 3 58.71 29.85 -37.78
CA ARG A 3 58.60 30.84 -36.68
C ARG A 3 57.71 30.17 -35.61
N ARG A 4 57.93 30.40 -34.31
CA ARG A 4 56.89 30.50 -33.27
C ARG A 4 57.40 31.36 -32.11
N PRO A 5 56.58 32.28 -31.60
CA PRO A 5 56.50 32.42 -30.15
C PRO A 5 55.05 32.37 -29.62
N ARG A 6 54.99 32.04 -28.33
CA ARG A 6 53.83 31.74 -27.49
C ARG A 6 52.91 32.95 -27.32
N ALA A 7 51.60 32.71 -27.27
CA ALA A 7 50.61 33.65 -26.78
C ALA A 7 50.00 33.13 -25.46
N ALA A 8 49.85 34.06 -24.53
CA ALA A 8 49.33 33.89 -23.19
C ALA A 8 47.80 33.77 -23.17
N VAL A 9 47.29 33.14 -22.10
CA VAL A 9 45.89 32.94 -21.77
C VAL A 9 45.30 34.24 -21.22
N ALA A 10 44.14 34.65 -21.73
CA ALA A 10 43.23 35.60 -21.08
C ALA A 10 41.79 35.19 -21.35
N SER A 11 41.02 35.04 -20.28
CA SER A 11 39.60 34.70 -20.25
C SER A 11 38.73 35.82 -20.81
N ALA A 12 37.68 35.45 -21.55
CA ALA A 12 36.53 36.33 -21.82
C ALA A 12 35.25 35.51 -21.82
N ALA A 13 34.32 35.89 -20.94
CA ALA A 13 32.96 35.42 -20.90
C ALA A 13 32.17 35.99 -22.09
N ILE A 14 31.35 35.16 -22.74
CA ILE A 14 30.35 35.62 -23.70
C ILE A 14 29.01 34.95 -23.37
N ALA A 15 28.05 35.78 -22.99
CA ALA A 15 26.63 35.47 -22.92
C ALA A 15 26.09 35.27 -24.34
N ALA A 16 25.32 34.20 -24.57
CA ALA A 16 24.58 33.99 -25.80
C ALA A 16 23.09 34.19 -25.54
N LEU A 17 22.55 35.31 -26.04
CA LEU A 17 21.12 35.54 -26.23
C LEU A 17 20.63 34.76 -27.45
N LEU A 18 19.45 34.17 -27.30
CA LEU A 18 18.61 33.58 -28.34
C LEU A 18 18.24 34.60 -29.43
N LEU A 19 18.25 34.16 -30.69
CA LEU A 19 17.31 34.62 -31.71
C LEU A 19 17.02 33.50 -32.72
N SER A 20 15.73 33.29 -32.93
CA SER A 20 15.05 32.35 -33.81
C SER A 20 15.34 32.57 -35.29
N GLY A 21 15.46 31.47 -36.05
CA GLY A 21 15.35 31.47 -37.51
C GLY A 21 14.71 30.19 -38.02
N CYS A 22 13.46 30.27 -38.47
CA CYS A 22 12.77 29.21 -39.20
C CYS A 22 13.38 29.07 -40.59
N ALA A 23 13.81 27.85 -40.96
CA ALA A 23 13.99 27.44 -42.34
C ALA A 23 13.54 25.98 -42.48
N SER A 24 12.43 25.81 -43.19
CA SER A 24 11.87 24.55 -43.64
C SER A 24 12.82 23.87 -44.62
N ASN A 25 13.23 22.64 -44.31
CA ASN A 25 13.56 21.63 -45.31
C ASN A 25 13.09 20.28 -44.77
N GLY A 26 12.10 19.71 -45.45
CA GLY A 26 11.57 18.39 -45.14
C GLY A 26 12.62 17.32 -45.40
N THR A 27 13.10 16.71 -44.32
CA THR A 27 13.65 15.33 -44.23
C THR A 27 14.08 15.10 -42.78
N SER A 28 13.17 14.58 -41.95
CA SER A 28 13.46 13.72 -40.78
C SER A 28 12.18 13.48 -39.98
N ARG A 29 11.26 12.67 -40.52
CA ARG A 29 10.11 12.13 -39.76
C ARG A 29 10.37 10.77 -39.12
N GLU A 30 11.60 10.26 -39.21
CA GLU A 30 12.01 9.04 -38.50
C GLU A 30 13.07 9.38 -37.46
N ALA A 31 12.65 9.93 -36.32
CA ALA A 31 13.44 9.69 -35.12
C ALA A 31 13.31 8.19 -34.83
N ALA A 32 14.34 7.39 -35.11
CA ALA A 32 14.25 5.94 -34.92
C ALA A 32 13.94 5.61 -33.45
N ALA A 33 13.02 4.66 -33.23
CA ALA A 33 12.70 4.16 -31.90
C ALA A 33 13.97 3.75 -31.16
N GLN A 34 14.10 4.17 -29.89
CA GLN A 34 15.28 3.87 -29.09
C GLN A 34 15.05 2.59 -28.30
N VAL A 35 16.06 1.73 -28.23
CA VAL A 35 16.01 0.48 -27.45
C VAL A 35 17.03 0.60 -26.33
N THR A 36 16.56 0.41 -25.10
CA THR A 36 17.34 0.53 -23.86
C THR A 36 17.28 -0.80 -23.11
N ALA A 37 18.42 -1.37 -22.75
CA ALA A 37 18.47 -2.52 -21.86
C ALA A 37 18.16 -2.08 -20.42
N LEU A 38 17.40 -2.89 -19.67
CA LEU A 38 17.01 -2.57 -18.30
C LEU A 38 17.83 -3.42 -17.33
N ALA A 39 18.63 -2.76 -16.48
CA ALA A 39 19.32 -3.44 -15.39
C ALA A 39 18.31 -3.76 -14.28
N ASP A 40 18.25 -5.02 -13.86
CA ASP A 40 17.35 -5.53 -12.81
C ASP A 40 15.85 -5.24 -13.06
N GLY A 41 15.46 -4.98 -14.32
CA GLY A 41 14.10 -4.62 -14.76
C GLY A 41 13.58 -3.26 -14.28
N ARG A 42 14.44 -2.43 -13.68
CA ARG A 42 14.07 -1.07 -13.27
C ARG A 42 14.14 -0.10 -14.44
N THR A 43 13.11 0.75 -14.56
CA THR A 43 13.06 1.73 -15.65
C THR A 43 13.79 3.02 -15.26
N PRO A 44 14.56 3.64 -16.16
CA PRO A 44 15.02 5.02 -15.99
C PRO A 44 13.90 6.04 -16.24
N PHE A 45 12.77 5.61 -16.84
CA PHE A 45 11.62 6.43 -17.23
C PHE A 45 10.61 6.63 -16.09
N ALA A 46 11.08 7.04 -14.91
CA ALA A 46 10.24 7.33 -13.75
C ALA A 46 9.63 8.74 -13.82
N ALA A 47 8.51 8.95 -13.13
CA ALA A 47 7.94 10.28 -12.96
C ALA A 47 8.92 11.19 -12.21
N ALA A 48 8.93 12.49 -12.56
CA ALA A 48 9.79 13.48 -11.90
C ALA A 48 9.47 13.67 -10.41
N ALA A 49 8.25 13.33 -9.98
CA ALA A 49 7.82 13.31 -8.59
C ALA A 49 6.70 12.28 -8.37
N GLU A 50 6.80 11.48 -7.30
CA GLU A 50 5.71 10.61 -6.87
C GLU A 50 4.53 11.43 -6.31
N PRO A 51 3.27 11.06 -6.60
CA PRO A 51 2.12 11.75 -6.04
C PRO A 51 2.02 11.48 -4.53
N ALA A 52 1.83 12.52 -3.71
CA ALA A 52 1.65 12.39 -2.25
C ALA A 52 0.40 11.58 -1.84
N ASP A 53 -0.52 11.38 -2.79
CA ASP A 53 -1.75 10.59 -2.63
C ASP A 53 -1.53 9.10 -2.91
N VAL A 54 -0.36 8.70 -3.43
CA VAL A 54 0.03 7.29 -3.48
C VAL A 54 0.48 6.91 -2.08
N LEU A 55 -0.37 6.17 -1.38
CA LEU A 55 -0.28 5.92 0.06
C LEU A 55 0.90 5.01 0.44
N GLY A 56 1.48 4.32 -0.54
CA GLY A 56 2.55 3.35 -0.33
C GLY A 56 2.09 1.91 -0.57
N GLN A 57 3.05 1.00 -0.43
CA GLN A 57 3.06 -0.39 -0.89
C GLN A 57 2.04 -1.26 -0.14
N ARG A 58 1.17 -1.98 -0.84
CA ARG A 58 0.62 -3.23 -0.28
C ARG A 58 1.66 -4.32 -0.40
N HIS A 59 2.05 -4.92 0.73
CA HIS A 59 2.92 -6.09 0.77
C HIS A 59 2.12 -7.37 1.04
N GLU A 60 1.86 -8.20 0.03
CA GLU A 60 1.31 -9.54 0.27
C GLU A 60 2.48 -10.54 0.34
N SER A 61 3.00 -10.81 1.55
CA SER A 61 3.86 -11.98 1.77
C SER A 61 3.95 -12.42 3.24
N ASP A 62 3.59 -13.69 3.46
CA ASP A 62 3.85 -14.49 4.66
C ASP A 62 4.97 -15.54 4.42
N SER A 63 5.64 -15.52 3.26
CA SER A 63 6.56 -16.57 2.79
C SER A 63 7.89 -16.01 2.27
N PRO A 64 9.04 -16.65 2.53
CA PRO A 64 10.31 -16.26 1.90
C PRO A 64 10.32 -16.42 0.37
N ASP A 65 9.32 -17.11 -0.21
CA ASP A 65 9.33 -17.51 -1.63
C ASP A 65 8.60 -16.50 -2.55
N TYR A 66 7.95 -15.46 -2.02
CA TYR A 66 7.33 -14.40 -2.84
C TYR A 66 7.24 -13.06 -2.13
N THR A 67 7.21 -11.96 -2.90
CA THR A 67 7.07 -10.57 -2.45
C THR A 67 6.18 -9.83 -3.44
N LEU A 68 4.96 -9.46 -3.06
CA LEU A 68 4.08 -8.68 -3.94
C LEU A 68 3.96 -7.25 -3.43
N ARG A 69 4.38 -6.29 -4.24
CA ARG A 69 4.24 -4.85 -4.01
C ARG A 69 3.44 -4.25 -5.15
N PHE A 70 2.43 -3.47 -4.82
CA PHE A 70 1.59 -2.80 -5.80
C PHE A 70 1.04 -1.48 -5.25
N PRO A 71 0.64 -0.53 -6.12
CA PRO A 71 0.25 0.80 -5.70
C PRO A 71 -1.13 0.84 -5.04
N GLU A 72 -1.27 1.70 -4.03
CA GLU A 72 -2.54 2.10 -3.44
C GLU A 72 -2.66 3.63 -3.47
N VAL A 73 -3.81 4.14 -3.92
CA VAL A 73 -4.03 5.58 -4.12
C VAL A 73 -5.19 6.07 -3.24
N ARG A 74 -4.93 7.09 -2.42
CA ARG A 74 -5.91 7.74 -1.54
C ARG A 74 -7.06 8.32 -2.36
N GLY A 75 -8.31 7.98 -2.02
CA GLY A 75 -9.50 8.51 -2.69
C GLY A 75 -9.81 7.87 -4.05
N ALA A 76 -9.17 6.73 -4.38
CA ALA A 76 -9.41 5.99 -5.61
C ALA A 76 -9.77 4.52 -5.31
N GLU A 77 -10.78 4.30 -4.48
CA GLU A 77 -11.14 2.97 -3.95
C GLU A 77 -11.53 2.00 -5.07
N ALA A 78 -12.17 2.50 -6.14
CA ALA A 78 -12.52 1.68 -7.29
C ALA A 78 -11.28 1.22 -8.07
N PHE A 79 -10.29 2.09 -8.25
CA PHE A 79 -8.99 1.74 -8.79
C PHE A 79 -8.24 0.75 -7.89
N ASN A 80 -8.16 1.01 -6.58
CA ASN A 80 -7.44 0.15 -5.63
C ASN A 80 -8.02 -1.28 -5.62
N ARG A 81 -9.36 -1.43 -5.68
CA ARG A 81 -10.00 -2.75 -5.82
C ARG A 81 -9.57 -3.47 -7.10
N LYS A 82 -9.53 -2.77 -8.24
CA LYS A 82 -9.09 -3.35 -9.52
C LYS A 82 -7.64 -3.81 -9.50
N ILE A 83 -6.75 -3.04 -8.86
CA ILE A 83 -5.36 -3.46 -8.67
C ILE A 83 -5.29 -4.69 -7.77
N SER A 84 -6.02 -4.71 -6.64
CA SER A 84 -6.05 -5.85 -5.73
C SER A 84 -6.56 -7.12 -6.41
N ASP A 85 -7.63 -7.03 -7.21
CA ASP A 85 -8.18 -8.15 -7.98
C ASP A 85 -7.16 -8.68 -9.00
N PHE A 86 -6.48 -7.77 -9.70
CA PHE A 86 -5.44 -8.10 -10.67
C PHE A 86 -4.25 -8.82 -10.03
N VAL A 87 -3.75 -8.33 -8.89
CA VAL A 87 -2.64 -8.97 -8.17
C VAL A 87 -3.04 -10.34 -7.63
N SER A 88 -4.28 -10.48 -7.14
CA SER A 88 -4.82 -11.78 -6.69
C SER A 88 -4.89 -12.79 -7.84
N GLU A 89 -5.25 -12.34 -9.04
CA GLU A 89 -5.27 -13.18 -10.24
C GLU A 89 -3.84 -13.57 -10.67
N LEU A 90 -2.92 -12.61 -10.74
CA LEU A 90 -1.51 -12.90 -11.03
C LEU A 90 -0.94 -13.90 -10.02
N ARG A 91 -1.18 -13.69 -8.72
CA ARG A 91 -0.75 -14.62 -7.68
C ARG A 91 -1.25 -16.04 -7.93
N ARG A 92 -2.52 -16.21 -8.30
CA ARG A 92 -3.10 -17.54 -8.59
C ARG A 92 -2.48 -18.18 -9.83
N GLN A 93 -2.07 -17.39 -10.82
CA GLN A 93 -1.43 -17.88 -12.04
C GLN A 93 0.05 -18.23 -11.82
N ARG A 94 0.75 -17.45 -10.99
CA ARG A 94 2.21 -17.57 -10.78
C ARG A 94 2.57 -18.54 -9.66
N LEU A 95 1.75 -18.62 -8.60
CA LEU A 95 1.95 -19.55 -7.50
C LEU A 95 1.05 -20.77 -7.68
N PRO A 96 1.61 -21.98 -7.89
CA PRO A 96 0.80 -23.19 -7.83
C PRO A 96 0.20 -23.30 -6.43
N GLU A 97 -1.08 -23.67 -6.33
CA GLU A 97 -1.69 -24.01 -5.03
C GLU A 97 -0.81 -25.08 -4.39
N SER A 98 -0.13 -24.73 -3.30
CA SER A 98 0.48 -25.74 -2.45
C SER A 98 -0.69 -26.56 -1.91
N GLU A 99 -0.89 -27.77 -2.43
CA GLU A 99 -1.82 -28.72 -1.85
C GLU A 99 -1.54 -28.76 -0.34
N SER A 100 -2.53 -28.30 0.41
CA SER A 100 -2.61 -28.40 1.85
C SER A 100 -2.15 -29.78 2.31
N SER A 101 -1.18 -29.82 3.22
CA SER A 101 -1.04 -30.83 4.27
C SER A 101 -1.56 -32.23 3.93
N GLY A 102 -0.83 -32.96 3.10
CA GLY A 102 -0.98 -34.40 2.91
C GLY A 102 0.38 -35.08 3.06
N ALA A 103 0.47 -36.09 3.91
CA ALA A 103 1.68 -36.86 4.14
C ALA A 103 2.22 -37.47 2.83
N GLY A 104 3.21 -36.80 2.21
CA GLY A 104 3.77 -37.20 0.92
C GLY A 104 4.57 -36.07 0.28
N GLY A 105 5.58 -35.56 0.98
CA GLY A 105 6.31 -34.35 0.59
C GLY A 105 7.00 -34.44 -0.78
N LYS A 106 6.58 -33.59 -1.71
CA LYS A 106 7.50 -32.96 -2.66
C LYS A 106 8.10 -31.74 -1.97
N LYS A 107 9.43 -31.63 -1.97
CA LYS A 107 10.12 -30.44 -1.45
C LYS A 107 9.65 -29.20 -2.23
N PRO A 108 9.51 -28.02 -1.57
CA PRO A 108 9.32 -26.76 -2.26
C PRO A 108 10.43 -26.60 -3.32
N VAL A 109 10.03 -26.21 -4.53
CA VAL A 109 10.99 -25.92 -5.59
C VAL A 109 11.59 -24.54 -5.31
N PRO A 110 12.92 -24.37 -5.25
CA PRO A 110 13.52 -23.07 -4.98
C PRO A 110 13.15 -22.06 -6.08
N GLY A 111 12.73 -20.87 -5.68
CA GLY A 111 12.47 -19.74 -6.56
C GLY A 111 11.76 -18.62 -5.80
N GLU A 112 11.74 -17.45 -6.40
CA GLU A 112 11.18 -16.21 -5.86
C GLU A 112 10.16 -15.67 -6.86
N TYR A 113 9.04 -15.17 -6.37
CA TYR A 113 8.08 -14.39 -7.18
C TYR A 113 8.00 -12.96 -6.62
N GLU A 114 8.42 -11.98 -7.42
CA GLU A 114 8.36 -10.56 -7.07
C GLU A 114 7.40 -9.82 -8.01
N LEU A 115 6.50 -9.04 -7.42
CA LEU A 115 5.80 -7.97 -8.12
C LEU A 115 6.30 -6.66 -7.52
N ASP A 116 6.86 -5.80 -8.35
CA ASP A 116 7.27 -4.44 -7.97
C ASP A 116 6.50 -3.42 -8.82
N TRP A 117 6.57 -2.15 -8.47
CA TRP A 117 5.92 -1.09 -9.27
C TRP A 117 6.64 0.25 -9.14
N GLN A 118 6.35 1.15 -10.09
CA GLN A 118 6.85 2.51 -10.09
C GLN A 118 5.86 3.47 -10.75
N VAL A 119 5.87 4.74 -10.34
CA VAL A 119 5.13 5.81 -11.03
C VAL A 119 5.91 6.24 -12.26
N THR A 120 5.28 6.18 -13.43
CA THR A 120 5.88 6.61 -14.71
C THR A 120 5.38 7.98 -15.15
N GLN A 121 4.16 8.34 -14.76
CA GLN A 121 3.56 9.63 -15.05
C GLN A 121 2.67 10.10 -13.89
N ASN A 122 2.77 11.38 -13.54
CA ASN A 122 1.97 12.03 -12.51
C ASN A 122 1.46 13.38 -13.03
N CYS A 123 0.33 13.35 -13.71
CA CYS A 123 -0.19 14.50 -14.45
C CYS A 123 -1.60 14.87 -14.00
N ARG A 124 -2.20 15.90 -14.59
CA ARG A 124 -3.41 16.55 -14.05
C ARG A 124 -4.64 15.66 -14.07
N SER A 125 -4.87 14.94 -15.14
CA SER A 125 -6.04 14.05 -15.25
C SER A 125 -5.70 12.60 -14.95
N HIS A 126 -4.41 12.22 -14.89
CA HIS A 126 -4.01 10.82 -14.76
C HIS A 126 -2.79 10.57 -13.87
N VAL A 127 -2.71 9.36 -13.32
CA VAL A 127 -1.47 8.79 -12.75
C VAL A 127 -1.22 7.44 -13.42
N SER A 128 0.00 7.22 -13.92
CA SER A 128 0.40 5.95 -14.54
C SER A 128 1.39 5.22 -13.66
N PHE A 129 1.13 3.92 -13.47
CA PHE A 129 1.97 2.99 -12.73
C PHE A 129 2.44 1.91 -13.69
N LEU A 130 3.73 1.58 -13.65
CA LEU A 130 4.26 0.39 -14.30
C LEU A 130 4.54 -0.67 -13.23
N LEU A 131 3.83 -1.78 -13.32
CA LEU A 131 4.06 -2.97 -12.51
C LEU A 131 5.03 -3.89 -13.24
N HIS A 132 5.92 -4.51 -12.48
CA HIS A 132 6.95 -5.42 -12.95
C HIS A 132 6.78 -6.78 -12.27
N ASP A 133 6.31 -7.76 -13.04
CA ASP A 133 6.08 -9.14 -12.61
C ASP A 133 7.29 -10.00 -12.99
N ARG A 134 7.98 -10.54 -11.99
CA ARG A 134 9.18 -11.35 -12.14
C ARG A 134 9.08 -12.61 -11.30
N SER A 135 9.29 -13.76 -11.90
CA SER A 135 9.36 -15.02 -11.16
C SER A 135 10.52 -15.88 -11.61
N THR A 136 11.22 -16.47 -10.63
CA THR A 136 12.21 -17.53 -10.84
C THR A 136 11.65 -18.92 -10.50
N LEU A 137 10.37 -19.00 -10.12
CA LEU A 137 9.69 -20.27 -9.85
C LEU A 137 9.53 -21.09 -11.14
N PRO A 138 9.89 -22.39 -11.13
CA PRO A 138 9.72 -23.22 -12.31
C PRO A 138 8.26 -23.34 -12.76
N GLY A 139 7.99 -22.97 -14.01
CA GLY A 139 6.65 -22.98 -14.60
C GLY A 139 5.83 -21.71 -14.36
N ALA A 140 6.34 -20.73 -13.61
CA ALA A 140 5.63 -19.48 -13.33
C ALA A 140 5.51 -18.54 -14.54
N GLY A 141 5.96 -18.94 -15.73
CA GLY A 141 5.88 -18.12 -16.94
C GLY A 141 6.94 -17.01 -16.99
N PRO A 142 7.03 -16.27 -18.12
CA PRO A 142 8.07 -15.26 -18.29
C PRO A 142 7.80 -13.99 -17.48
N GLU A 143 8.86 -13.19 -17.32
CA GLU A 143 8.82 -11.81 -16.81
C GLU A 143 7.90 -10.95 -17.69
N ALA A 144 7.09 -10.11 -17.05
CA ALA A 144 6.08 -9.28 -17.70
C ALA A 144 5.97 -7.89 -17.07
N TYR A 145 5.43 -6.96 -17.84
CA TYR A 145 5.18 -5.58 -17.41
C TYR A 145 3.71 -5.22 -17.64
N TYR A 146 3.12 -4.48 -16.71
CA TYR A 146 1.73 -4.06 -16.78
C TYR A 146 1.57 -2.60 -16.40
N THR A 147 0.99 -1.81 -17.30
CA THR A 147 0.67 -0.41 -17.08
C THR A 147 -0.74 -0.30 -16.52
N LYS A 148 -0.86 0.44 -15.42
CA LYS A 148 -2.11 0.75 -14.74
C LYS A 148 -2.27 2.26 -14.73
N VAL A 149 -3.39 2.76 -15.27
CA VAL A 149 -3.64 4.19 -15.37
C VAL A 149 -4.86 4.54 -14.53
N LEU A 150 -4.68 5.44 -13.56
CA LEU A 150 -5.75 6.01 -12.76
C LEU A 150 -6.27 7.26 -13.46
N ASP A 151 -7.58 7.31 -13.71
CA ASP A 151 -8.32 8.55 -13.97
C ASP A 151 -8.51 9.29 -12.65
N ARG A 152 -7.94 10.49 -12.53
CA ARG A 152 -7.98 11.31 -11.31
C ARG A 152 -9.36 11.89 -11.02
N ASP A 153 -10.17 12.16 -12.05
CA ASP A 153 -11.49 12.74 -11.90
C ASP A 153 -12.53 11.66 -11.56
N ALA A 154 -12.38 10.47 -12.15
CA ALA A 154 -13.30 9.36 -11.93
C ALA A 154 -12.90 8.44 -10.76
N GLY A 155 -11.63 8.44 -10.34
CA GLY A 155 -11.12 7.52 -9.30
C GLY A 155 -11.08 6.06 -9.74
N THR A 156 -11.09 5.80 -11.05
CA THR A 156 -11.18 4.47 -11.67
C THR A 156 -9.99 4.17 -12.57
N GLU A 157 -9.76 2.88 -12.86
CA GLU A 157 -8.76 2.46 -13.84
C GLU A 157 -9.23 2.79 -15.27
N ILE A 158 -8.34 3.37 -16.07
CA ILE A 158 -8.43 3.35 -17.53
C ILE A 158 -7.57 2.17 -18.01
N PRO A 159 -8.18 1.12 -18.58
CA PRO A 159 -7.40 -0.01 -19.06
C PRO A 159 -6.40 0.42 -20.13
N ALA A 160 -5.12 0.05 -19.97
CA ALA A 160 -4.06 0.48 -20.89
C ALA A 160 -4.39 0.20 -22.37
N ALA A 161 -5.06 -0.92 -22.65
CA ALA A 161 -5.50 -1.27 -24.00
C ALA A 161 -6.50 -0.26 -24.62
N GLU A 162 -7.33 0.40 -23.81
CA GLU A 162 -8.33 1.38 -24.27
C GLU A 162 -7.72 2.75 -24.61
N LEU A 163 -6.47 2.99 -24.21
CA LEU A 163 -5.70 4.15 -24.63
C LEU A 163 -5.26 4.04 -26.11
N PHE A 164 -5.30 2.85 -26.68
CA PHE A 164 -4.91 2.59 -28.06
C PHE A 164 -6.11 2.21 -28.92
N THR A 165 -6.11 2.65 -30.17
CA THR A 165 -7.05 2.09 -31.16
C THR A 165 -6.67 0.63 -31.44
N LYS A 166 -7.61 -0.21 -31.88
CA LYS A 166 -7.28 -1.61 -32.25
C LYS A 166 -6.19 -1.70 -33.33
N ALA A 167 -6.21 -0.79 -34.30
CA ALA A 167 -5.15 -0.67 -35.30
C ALA A 167 -3.84 -0.21 -34.65
N GLY A 168 -3.91 0.80 -33.77
CA GLY A 168 -2.76 1.33 -33.04
C GLY A 168 -2.05 0.31 -32.15
N GLN A 169 -2.78 -0.60 -31.47
CA GLN A 169 -2.18 -1.70 -30.72
C GLN A 169 -1.30 -2.58 -31.64
N ARG A 170 -1.79 -2.85 -32.86
CA ARG A 170 -1.07 -3.65 -33.84
C ARG A 170 0.14 -2.91 -34.44
N GLU A 171 -0.01 -1.62 -34.73
CA GLU A 171 1.07 -0.77 -35.23
C GLU A 171 2.18 -0.62 -34.18
N LEU A 172 1.82 -0.35 -32.92
CA LEU A 172 2.76 -0.31 -31.80
C LEU A 172 3.55 -1.61 -31.70
N ALA A 173 2.85 -2.75 -31.66
CA ALA A 173 3.49 -4.06 -31.57
C ALA A 173 4.44 -4.36 -32.74
N THR A 174 4.04 -3.94 -33.94
CA THR A 174 4.86 -4.05 -35.16
C THR A 174 6.14 -3.22 -35.03
N HIS A 175 6.02 -1.94 -34.69
CA HIS A 175 7.17 -1.05 -34.57
C HIS A 175 8.12 -1.43 -33.42
N VAL A 176 7.58 -1.91 -32.30
CA VAL A 176 8.36 -2.47 -31.19
C VAL A 176 9.19 -3.67 -31.67
N LEU A 177 8.54 -4.64 -32.32
CA LEU A 177 9.20 -5.83 -32.83
C LEU A 177 10.33 -5.48 -33.82
N GLU A 178 10.06 -4.60 -34.77
CA GLU A 178 11.06 -4.18 -35.74
C GLU A 178 12.22 -3.43 -35.09
N ALA A 179 11.96 -2.58 -34.08
CA ALA A 179 13.00 -1.86 -33.37
C ALA A 179 13.97 -2.81 -32.65
N LEU A 180 13.42 -3.84 -32.00
CA LEU A 180 14.19 -4.91 -31.37
C LEU A 180 15.04 -5.68 -32.39
N GLN A 181 14.44 -6.10 -33.51
CA GLN A 181 15.12 -6.85 -34.56
C GLN A 181 16.24 -6.04 -35.22
N ARG A 182 16.01 -4.75 -35.51
CA ARG A 182 17.05 -3.83 -36.03
C ARG A 182 18.24 -3.71 -35.08
N LYS A 183 18.01 -3.81 -33.76
CA LYS A 183 19.04 -3.80 -32.72
C LYS A 183 19.65 -5.17 -32.45
N GLY A 184 19.21 -6.22 -33.16
CA GLY A 184 19.76 -7.56 -33.08
C GLY A 184 19.21 -8.42 -31.94
N TYR A 185 18.10 -8.00 -31.31
CA TYR A 185 17.41 -8.81 -30.31
C TYR A 185 16.67 -9.98 -30.97
N ARG A 186 16.67 -11.13 -30.30
CA ARG A 186 15.79 -12.25 -30.66
C ARG A 186 14.46 -12.07 -29.94
N THR A 187 13.37 -12.28 -30.67
CA THR A 187 12.00 -12.08 -30.17
C THR A 187 11.19 -13.36 -30.31
N SER A 188 10.13 -13.50 -29.51
CA SER A 188 9.24 -14.66 -29.60
C SER A 188 8.40 -14.71 -30.89
N ALA A 189 8.22 -13.57 -31.57
CA ALA A 189 7.72 -13.49 -32.94
C ALA A 189 8.87 -13.36 -33.95
N HIS A 190 8.80 -14.09 -35.07
CA HIS A 190 9.78 -14.00 -36.15
C HIS A 190 9.61 -12.76 -37.03
N ASP A 191 8.39 -12.31 -37.25
CA ASP A 191 8.06 -11.09 -37.99
C ASP A 191 6.74 -10.47 -37.50
N ALA A 192 6.48 -9.25 -37.94
CA ALA A 192 5.30 -8.49 -37.53
C ALA A 192 3.97 -9.04 -38.08
N ALA A 193 4.01 -9.77 -39.21
CA ALA A 193 2.82 -10.38 -39.78
C ALA A 193 2.28 -11.51 -38.87
N HIS A 194 3.17 -12.19 -38.13
CA HIS A 194 2.84 -13.32 -37.28
C HIS A 194 2.70 -12.99 -35.78
N LEU A 195 2.68 -11.71 -35.39
CA LEU A 195 2.39 -11.32 -34.00
C LEU A 195 1.04 -11.91 -33.58
N SER A 196 1.00 -12.64 -32.47
CA SER A 196 -0.24 -13.20 -31.91
C SER A 196 -1.03 -12.12 -31.14
N SER A 197 -2.30 -12.38 -30.85
CA SER A 197 -3.12 -11.49 -30.01
C SER A 197 -2.50 -11.30 -28.62
N VAL A 198 -1.94 -12.37 -28.04
CA VAL A 198 -1.26 -12.35 -26.74
C VAL A 198 -0.02 -11.46 -26.77
N GLN A 199 0.76 -11.49 -27.86
CA GLN A 199 1.94 -10.63 -28.00
C GLN A 199 1.55 -9.16 -28.18
N VAL A 200 0.51 -8.88 -28.96
CA VAL A 200 -0.02 -7.51 -29.12
C VAL A 200 -0.50 -6.98 -27.78
N GLU A 201 -1.24 -7.80 -27.02
CA GLU A 201 -1.74 -7.43 -25.70
C GLU A 201 -0.60 -7.20 -24.70
N ALA A 202 0.38 -8.09 -24.63
CA ALA A 202 1.54 -7.95 -23.74
C ALA A 202 2.36 -6.70 -24.06
N ILE A 203 2.56 -6.38 -25.35
CA ILE A 203 3.24 -5.13 -25.76
C ILE A 203 2.40 -3.92 -25.37
N THR A 204 1.08 -3.96 -25.61
CA THR A 204 0.18 -2.84 -25.31
C THR A 204 0.10 -2.58 -23.80
N THR A 205 -0.08 -3.61 -22.99
CA THR A 205 -0.17 -3.47 -21.53
C THR A 205 1.17 -3.16 -20.89
N GLY A 206 2.29 -3.59 -21.46
CA GLY A 206 3.63 -3.17 -21.05
C GLY A 206 4.00 -1.75 -21.46
N THR A 207 3.09 -0.98 -22.09
CA THR A 207 3.39 0.37 -22.61
C THR A 207 2.86 1.48 -21.71
N THR A 208 3.76 2.40 -21.37
CA THR A 208 3.51 3.58 -20.55
C THR A 208 4.01 4.86 -21.23
N VAL A 209 3.93 5.99 -20.55
CA VAL A 209 4.46 7.29 -20.99
C VAL A 209 5.62 7.69 -20.07
N ASP A 210 6.68 8.26 -20.64
CA ASP A 210 7.75 8.87 -19.86
C ASP A 210 7.38 10.29 -19.42
N GLY A 211 8.09 10.84 -18.42
CA GLY A 211 7.88 12.20 -17.92
C GLY A 211 8.11 13.33 -18.94
N HIS A 212 8.40 13.01 -20.20
CA HIS A 212 8.65 13.93 -21.30
C HIS A 212 7.64 13.79 -22.45
N GLY A 213 6.58 12.98 -22.30
CA GLY A 213 5.57 12.79 -23.33
C GLY A 213 6.00 11.85 -24.46
N GLY A 214 6.98 10.99 -24.20
CA GLY A 214 7.35 9.85 -25.04
C GLY A 214 6.59 8.59 -24.64
N LEU A 215 6.30 7.73 -25.60
CA LEU A 215 5.70 6.42 -25.34
C LEU A 215 6.81 5.40 -25.10
N VAL A 216 6.74 4.60 -24.05
CA VAL A 216 7.76 3.61 -23.69
C VAL A 216 7.12 2.25 -23.46
N THR A 217 7.56 1.25 -24.21
CA THR A 217 7.13 -0.15 -24.08
C THR A 217 8.18 -0.96 -23.32
N HIS A 218 7.82 -1.52 -22.17
CA HIS A 218 8.65 -2.41 -21.37
C HIS A 218 8.35 -3.87 -21.68
N LEU A 219 9.40 -4.66 -21.87
CA LEU A 219 9.31 -6.03 -22.36
C LEU A 219 10.21 -6.92 -21.52
N GLY A 220 9.64 -7.98 -20.97
CA GLY A 220 10.37 -9.04 -20.29
C GLY A 220 10.65 -10.24 -21.20
N SER A 221 11.12 -11.31 -20.58
CA SER A 221 11.57 -12.55 -21.23
C SER A 221 10.51 -13.29 -22.07
N GLY A 222 9.24 -12.90 -21.97
CA GLY A 222 8.15 -13.49 -22.77
C GLY A 222 8.07 -12.98 -24.21
N ILE A 223 8.61 -11.78 -24.44
CA ILE A 223 8.66 -11.15 -25.76
C ILE A 223 10.08 -11.15 -26.31
N VAL A 224 11.08 -10.94 -25.44
CA VAL A 224 12.48 -10.78 -25.83
C VAL A 224 13.33 -11.90 -25.24
N ASN A 225 14.01 -12.65 -26.09
CA ASN A 225 15.04 -13.63 -25.71
C ASN A 225 16.41 -12.93 -25.78
N ALA A 226 16.66 -12.01 -24.86
CA ALA A 226 17.81 -11.12 -24.93
C ALA A 226 19.14 -11.80 -24.51
N ARG A 227 20.25 -11.20 -24.95
CA ARG A 227 21.63 -11.67 -24.68
C ARG A 227 22.07 -11.19 -23.30
N GLY A 228 21.65 -11.88 -22.24
CA GLY A 228 22.11 -11.61 -20.88
C GLY A 228 21.44 -10.44 -20.15
N ASP A 229 20.53 -9.72 -20.81
CA ASP A 229 19.62 -8.76 -20.18
C ASP A 229 18.21 -9.36 -20.22
N ASP A 230 17.53 -9.58 -19.09
CA ASP A 230 16.23 -10.27 -19.07
C ASP A 230 15.04 -9.36 -19.46
N SER A 231 15.27 -8.04 -19.58
CA SER A 231 14.27 -7.05 -19.97
C SER A 231 14.81 -5.83 -20.73
N VAL A 232 13.94 -5.24 -21.57
CA VAL A 232 14.25 -4.09 -22.44
C VAL A 232 13.10 -3.09 -22.51
N ALA A 233 13.41 -1.83 -22.79
CA ALA A 233 12.44 -0.78 -23.09
C ALA A 233 12.63 -0.27 -24.52
N VAL A 234 11.52 -0.08 -25.25
CA VAL A 234 11.49 0.57 -26.57
C VAL A 234 10.72 1.88 -26.47
N SER A 235 11.35 3.00 -26.81
CA SER A 235 10.73 4.32 -26.73
C SER A 235 10.48 4.95 -28.10
N PHE A 236 9.36 5.68 -28.19
CA PHE A 236 8.88 6.43 -29.34
C PHE A 236 8.60 7.86 -28.92
N THR A 237 8.81 8.81 -29.84
CA THR A 237 8.37 10.19 -29.59
C THR A 237 6.85 10.29 -29.63
N GLY A 238 6.28 11.27 -28.92
CA GLY A 238 4.83 11.45 -28.90
C GLY A 238 4.21 11.67 -30.29
N ASP A 239 4.95 12.29 -31.22
CA ASP A 239 4.49 12.47 -32.61
C ASP A 239 4.40 11.15 -33.39
N GLN A 240 5.25 10.16 -33.09
CA GLN A 240 5.18 8.83 -33.71
C GLN A 240 3.99 8.03 -33.18
N ALA A 241 3.71 8.16 -31.89
CA ALA A 241 2.66 7.41 -31.21
C ALA A 241 1.25 7.99 -31.40
N ARG A 242 1.13 9.27 -31.80
CA ARG A 242 -0.14 10.01 -31.79
C ARG A 242 -1.27 9.32 -32.58
N ASP A 243 -0.94 8.68 -33.70
CA ASP A 243 -1.92 8.02 -34.57
C ASP A 243 -2.34 6.63 -34.06
N TRP A 244 -1.59 6.05 -33.12
CA TRP A 244 -1.92 4.77 -32.49
C TRP A 244 -2.96 4.93 -31.38
N LEU A 245 -3.05 6.12 -30.82
CA LEU A 245 -3.81 6.41 -29.60
C LEU A 245 -5.28 6.79 -29.88
N THR A 246 -6.16 6.46 -28.94
CA THR A 246 -7.53 6.99 -28.89
C THR A 246 -7.53 8.48 -28.50
N ALA A 247 -8.71 9.10 -28.40
CA ALA A 247 -8.79 10.45 -27.86
C ALA A 247 -8.26 10.52 -26.41
N ALA A 248 -8.68 9.57 -25.56
CA ALA A 248 -8.18 9.43 -24.20
C ALA A 248 -6.68 9.13 -24.18
N GLY A 249 -6.18 8.25 -25.05
CA GLY A 249 -4.75 7.98 -25.16
C GLY A 249 -3.92 9.20 -25.57
N ARG A 250 -4.44 10.05 -26.46
CA ARG A 250 -3.77 11.31 -26.80
C ARG A 250 -3.79 12.31 -25.64
N GLU A 251 -4.86 12.36 -24.86
CA GLU A 251 -4.88 13.17 -23.65
C GLU A 251 -3.83 12.69 -22.65
N TRP A 252 -3.82 11.38 -22.37
CA TRP A 252 -2.83 10.71 -21.53
C TRP A 252 -1.38 11.01 -21.96
N LEU A 253 -1.08 10.92 -23.26
CA LEU A 253 0.25 11.21 -23.80
C LEU A 253 0.65 12.70 -23.70
N ASN A 254 -0.29 13.62 -23.94
CA ASN A 254 0.01 15.06 -24.01
C ASN A 254 -0.13 15.78 -22.66
N ASP A 255 -0.71 15.14 -21.64
CA ASP A 255 -0.80 15.71 -20.29
C ASP A 255 0.60 15.71 -19.66
N SER A 256 1.30 16.84 -19.81
CA SER A 256 2.69 17.05 -19.33
C SER A 256 2.75 17.98 -18.12
N ALA A 257 1.60 18.50 -17.66
CA ALA A 257 1.55 19.38 -16.49
C ALA A 257 1.60 18.52 -15.21
N PRO A 258 2.44 18.85 -14.21
CA PRO A 258 2.39 18.18 -12.91
C PRO A 258 0.96 18.26 -12.35
N GLY A 259 0.38 17.12 -12.02
CA GLY A 259 -1.00 17.09 -11.57
C GLY A 259 -1.19 17.75 -10.20
N PRO A 260 -2.30 18.49 -9.97
CA PRO A 260 -2.70 18.83 -8.61
C PRO A 260 -3.05 17.55 -7.83
N GLN A 261 -2.99 17.60 -6.50
CA GLN A 261 -3.49 16.52 -5.63
C GLN A 261 -4.92 16.13 -6.03
N LEU A 262 -5.27 14.84 -5.89
CA LEU A 262 -6.64 14.37 -6.14
C LEU A 262 -7.62 15.22 -5.32
N LYS A 263 -8.68 15.73 -5.96
CA LYS A 263 -9.74 16.43 -5.21
C LYS A 263 -10.48 15.42 -4.37
N ALA A 264 -10.43 15.60 -3.04
CA ALA A 264 -11.11 14.77 -2.06
C ALA A 264 -12.57 14.50 -2.47
N GLY A 265 -12.83 13.27 -2.90
CA GLY A 265 -14.13 12.73 -3.30
C GLY A 265 -14.96 12.21 -2.13
N GLN A 266 -14.80 12.77 -0.94
CA GLN A 266 -15.78 12.85 0.14
C GLN A 266 -15.19 13.87 1.13
N LYS A 267 -16.03 14.66 1.79
CA LYS A 267 -15.56 15.44 2.94
C LYS A 267 -15.01 14.42 3.94
N ILE A 268 -13.68 14.30 4.01
CA ILE A 268 -13.01 13.98 5.26
C ILE A 268 -13.49 15.09 6.20
N PRO A 269 -14.22 14.78 7.28
CA PRO A 269 -14.51 15.79 8.29
C PRO A 269 -13.18 16.48 8.60
N GLU A 270 -13.19 17.81 8.70
CA GLU A 270 -12.05 18.54 9.28
C GLU A 270 -11.51 17.70 10.43
N HIS A 271 -10.23 17.32 10.37
CA HIS A 271 -9.60 16.57 11.43
C HIS A 271 -9.96 17.29 12.71
N VAL A 272 -10.80 16.67 13.53
CA VAL A 272 -10.87 17.03 14.93
C VAL A 272 -9.55 16.51 15.47
N THR A 273 -8.50 17.30 15.28
CA THR A 273 -7.35 17.31 16.17
C THR A 273 -7.94 17.68 17.52
N ARG A 274 -8.49 16.68 18.20
CA ARG A 274 -8.88 16.82 19.58
C ARG A 274 -7.54 17.02 20.29
N ASP A 275 -7.40 18.13 20.99
CA ASP A 275 -6.34 18.23 21.97
C ASP A 275 -6.47 17.00 22.86
N ARG A 276 -5.46 16.11 22.83
CA ARG A 276 -5.42 14.79 23.51
C ARG A 276 -5.56 14.86 25.04
N ASN A 277 -5.93 16.03 25.58
CA ASN A 277 -5.92 16.41 26.99
C ASN A 277 -7.23 17.05 27.49
N ASP A 278 -8.33 17.08 26.71
CA ASP A 278 -9.55 17.83 27.12
C ASP A 278 -10.63 16.98 27.82
N VAL A 279 -10.42 15.66 28.01
CA VAL A 279 -11.41 14.79 28.67
C VAL A 279 -10.85 14.26 29.99
N ASP A 280 -11.36 14.77 31.10
CA ASP A 280 -11.10 14.22 32.44
C ASP A 280 -12.07 13.06 32.72
N CYS A 281 -11.58 11.84 32.57
CA CYS A 281 -12.33 10.62 32.83
C CYS A 281 -12.57 10.32 34.32
N ALA A 282 -12.02 11.11 35.25
CA ALA A 282 -12.42 11.08 36.66
C ALA A 282 -13.80 11.74 36.87
N GLU A 283 -14.11 12.78 36.10
CA GLU A 283 -15.36 13.55 36.18
C GLU A 283 -16.35 13.17 35.07
N THR A 284 -15.87 12.54 34.00
CA THR A 284 -16.65 12.17 32.82
C THR A 284 -16.80 10.65 32.70
N LYS A 285 -17.98 10.18 32.29
CA LYS A 285 -18.22 8.75 32.03
C LYS A 285 -17.48 8.32 30.76
N CYS A 286 -16.23 7.89 30.90
CA CYS A 286 -15.43 7.43 29.76
C CYS A 286 -15.53 5.92 29.55
N VAL A 287 -15.40 5.48 28.30
CA VAL A 287 -15.16 4.07 27.92
C VAL A 287 -14.20 4.02 26.73
N ALA A 288 -13.38 2.97 26.66
CA ALA A 288 -12.46 2.74 25.55
C ALA A 288 -12.94 1.62 24.65
N LEU A 289 -13.15 1.92 23.37
CA LEU A 289 -13.34 0.90 22.33
C LEU A 289 -11.97 0.39 21.90
N THR A 290 -11.78 -0.93 21.96
CA THR A 290 -10.51 -1.55 21.57
C THR A 290 -10.72 -2.68 20.57
N TYR A 291 -9.84 -2.76 19.57
CA TYR A 291 -9.90 -3.75 18.49
C TYR A 291 -8.59 -4.52 18.39
N ASP A 292 -8.66 -5.85 18.44
CA ASP A 292 -7.51 -6.75 18.38
C ASP A 292 -7.38 -7.44 17.00
N ASP A 293 -6.18 -7.93 16.71
CA ASP A 293 -5.78 -8.79 15.57
C ASP A 293 -5.62 -8.13 14.19
N GLY A 294 -6.12 -6.91 14.01
CA GLY A 294 -5.98 -6.16 12.78
C GLY A 294 -4.59 -5.56 12.53
N PRO A 295 -4.47 -4.75 11.46
CA PRO A 295 -5.54 -4.39 10.52
C PRO A 295 -5.98 -5.54 9.60
N GLY A 296 -7.26 -5.58 9.22
CA GLY A 296 -7.84 -6.54 8.27
C GLY A 296 -8.59 -5.85 7.12
N GLU A 297 -9.25 -6.65 6.27
CA GLU A 297 -9.97 -6.17 5.07
C GLU A 297 -11.04 -5.12 5.38
N ASP A 298 -11.73 -5.26 6.52
CA ASP A 298 -12.84 -4.40 6.93
C ASP A 298 -12.40 -3.23 7.86
N THR A 299 -11.13 -3.15 8.25
CA THR A 299 -10.62 -2.08 9.14
C THR A 299 -10.80 -0.68 8.53
N PRO A 300 -10.60 -0.43 7.23
CA PRO A 300 -10.88 0.88 6.63
C PRO A 300 -12.32 1.37 6.83
N GLN A 301 -13.30 0.47 6.74
CA GLN A 301 -14.72 0.76 6.92
C GLN A 301 -15.03 1.10 8.39
N LEU A 302 -14.32 0.44 9.33
CA LEU A 302 -14.38 0.78 10.74
C LEU A 302 -13.84 2.19 11.01
N LEU A 303 -12.70 2.55 10.41
CA LEU A 303 -12.11 3.89 10.52
C LEU A 303 -13.08 4.96 9.99
N ASP A 304 -13.71 4.73 8.84
CA ASP A 304 -14.71 5.64 8.29
C ASP A 304 -15.89 5.86 9.26
N ALA A 305 -16.34 4.80 9.94
CA ALA A 305 -17.40 4.88 10.94
C ALA A 305 -16.97 5.65 12.21
N LEU A 306 -15.74 5.44 12.68
CA LEU A 306 -15.19 6.16 13.83
C LEU A 306 -15.02 7.66 13.50
N ALA A 307 -14.50 7.96 12.31
CA ALA A 307 -14.31 9.33 11.81
C ALA A 307 -15.65 10.07 11.64
N ALA A 308 -16.69 9.40 11.11
CA ALA A 308 -18.03 9.99 10.96
C ALA A 308 -18.63 10.44 12.30
N GLU A 309 -18.28 9.76 13.40
CA GLU A 309 -18.77 10.05 14.74
C GLU A 309 -17.80 10.89 15.58
N GLY A 310 -16.60 11.18 15.05
CA GLY A 310 -15.53 11.91 15.72
C GLY A 310 -15.03 11.21 16.99
N VAL A 311 -15.01 9.87 16.99
CA VAL A 311 -14.65 9.07 18.17
C VAL A 311 -13.30 8.37 17.99
N PRO A 312 -12.38 8.47 18.96
CA PRO A 312 -11.15 7.70 18.94
C PRO A 312 -11.40 6.24 19.40
N ALA A 313 -10.41 5.39 19.13
CA ALA A 313 -10.36 3.99 19.54
C ALA A 313 -8.90 3.57 19.73
N THR A 314 -8.66 2.40 20.32
CA THR A 314 -7.32 1.83 20.46
C THR A 314 -7.22 0.51 19.69
N PHE A 315 -6.27 0.39 18.77
CA PHE A 315 -6.06 -0.79 17.93
C PHE A 315 -4.83 -1.57 18.39
N PHE A 316 -5.03 -2.80 18.87
CA PHE A 316 -3.95 -3.71 19.22
C PHE A 316 -3.55 -4.53 17.99
N VAL A 317 -2.52 -4.06 17.32
CA VAL A 317 -2.08 -4.54 16.00
C VAL A 317 -1.25 -5.80 16.12
N LYS A 318 -1.59 -6.81 15.31
CA LYS A 318 -0.80 -8.02 15.15
C LYS A 318 0.20 -7.88 14.00
N GLY A 319 1.44 -8.28 14.22
CA GLY A 319 2.52 -8.02 13.25
C GLY A 319 2.36 -8.64 11.87
N THR A 320 1.84 -9.86 11.77
CA THR A 320 1.52 -10.45 10.46
C THR A 320 0.42 -9.73 9.71
N SER A 321 -0.42 -8.97 10.40
CA SER A 321 -1.47 -8.18 9.76
C SER A 321 -0.96 -6.85 9.18
N ILE A 322 0.27 -6.43 9.50
CA ILE A 322 0.83 -5.16 9.00
C ILE A 322 1.15 -5.23 7.52
N ALA A 323 1.76 -6.34 7.09
CA ALA A 323 2.11 -6.56 5.70
C ALA A 323 0.85 -6.51 4.84
N GLY A 324 0.77 -5.55 3.92
CA GLY A 324 -0.38 -5.39 3.03
C GLY A 324 -1.46 -4.46 3.58
N ASN A 325 -1.31 -3.97 4.80
CA ASN A 325 -2.22 -3.02 5.44
C ASN A 325 -1.48 -1.79 5.98
N GLU A 326 -0.31 -1.46 5.45
CA GLU A 326 0.51 -0.34 5.92
C GLU A 326 -0.22 1.01 5.80
N ALA A 327 -0.97 1.21 4.71
CA ALA A 327 -1.80 2.40 4.52
C ALA A 327 -2.90 2.49 5.59
N THR A 328 -3.57 1.38 5.89
CA THR A 328 -4.58 1.31 6.96
C THR A 328 -3.95 1.57 8.32
N LEU A 329 -2.78 1.00 8.62
CA LEU A 329 -2.07 1.25 9.87
C LEU A 329 -1.63 2.72 10.01
N LYS A 330 -1.20 3.33 8.91
CA LYS A 330 -0.89 4.76 8.86
C LYS A 330 -2.13 5.62 9.07
N ARG A 331 -3.28 5.25 8.47
CA ARG A 331 -4.57 5.90 8.74
C ARG A 331 -4.97 5.81 10.20
N ILE A 332 -4.79 4.65 10.85
CA ILE A 332 -5.06 4.51 12.29
C ILE A 332 -4.31 5.59 13.08
N ALA A 333 -3.02 5.80 12.79
CA ALA A 333 -2.21 6.84 13.44
C ALA A 333 -2.66 8.27 13.07
N GLU A 334 -2.81 8.55 11.77
CA GLU A 334 -3.14 9.90 11.24
C GLU A 334 -4.54 10.38 11.70
N GLU A 335 -5.49 9.46 11.88
CA GLU A 335 -6.85 9.75 12.33
C GLU A 335 -6.98 9.87 13.87
N GLY A 336 -5.85 9.84 14.59
CA GLY A 336 -5.79 10.12 16.03
C GLY A 336 -6.21 8.95 16.93
N HIS A 337 -6.24 7.73 16.39
CA HIS A 337 -6.44 6.53 17.19
C HIS A 337 -5.13 6.12 17.88
N GLU A 338 -5.25 5.37 18.97
CA GLU A 338 -4.09 4.83 19.66
C GLU A 338 -3.67 3.48 19.06
N ILE A 339 -2.37 3.29 18.83
CA ILE A 339 -1.82 2.03 18.35
C ILE A 339 -1.15 1.29 19.52
N GLY A 340 -1.68 0.10 19.79
CA GLY A 340 -1.11 -0.89 20.69
C GLY A 340 -0.44 -2.05 19.94
N SER A 341 0.49 -2.72 20.62
CA SER A 341 1.11 -3.97 20.17
C SER A 341 0.26 -5.17 20.59
N HIS A 342 0.09 -6.14 19.69
CA HIS A 342 -0.55 -7.44 19.97
C HIS A 342 0.35 -8.63 19.61
N THR A 343 1.67 -8.47 19.77
CA THR A 343 2.72 -9.41 19.32
C THR A 343 2.82 -9.55 17.80
N TRP A 344 3.78 -10.35 17.32
CA TRP A 344 4.00 -10.54 15.89
C TRP A 344 3.03 -11.58 15.30
N ASN A 345 2.98 -12.78 15.89
CA ASN A 345 2.21 -13.93 15.39
C ASN A 345 1.09 -14.39 16.34
N HIS A 346 0.72 -13.58 17.34
CA HIS A 346 -0.29 -13.93 18.35
C HIS A 346 0.00 -15.21 19.18
N PRO A 347 1.26 -15.53 19.59
CA PRO A 347 1.49 -16.67 20.47
C PRO A 347 1.02 -16.41 21.90
N GLN A 348 0.63 -17.47 22.60
CA GLN A 348 0.42 -17.38 24.04
C GLN A 348 1.76 -17.23 24.78
N LEU A 349 2.08 -16.02 25.22
CA LEU A 349 3.41 -15.66 25.74
C LEU A 349 3.86 -16.49 26.95
N THR A 350 2.93 -16.99 27.76
CA THR A 350 3.21 -17.88 28.90
C THR A 350 3.70 -19.27 28.51
N LYS A 351 3.59 -19.65 27.24
CA LYS A 351 3.96 -20.97 26.71
C LYS A 351 5.24 -20.95 25.86
N ILE A 352 5.84 -19.79 25.66
CA ILE A 352 7.07 -19.65 24.87
C ILE A 352 8.23 -19.19 25.76
N SER A 353 9.46 -19.34 25.27
CA SER A 353 10.62 -18.85 26.01
C SER A 353 10.64 -17.33 26.09
N ARG A 354 11.27 -16.79 27.14
CA ARG A 354 11.45 -15.33 27.29
C ARG A 354 12.06 -14.68 26.05
N SER A 355 13.10 -15.29 25.47
CA SER A 355 13.75 -14.76 24.26
C SER A 355 12.86 -14.81 23.02
N ALA A 356 11.93 -15.78 22.93
CA ALA A 356 10.93 -15.80 21.87
C ALA A 356 9.92 -14.66 22.06
N ALA A 357 9.44 -14.43 23.28
CA ALA A 357 8.55 -13.30 23.58
C ALA A 357 9.22 -11.94 23.29
N GLU A 358 10.50 -11.76 23.65
CA GLU A 358 11.25 -10.53 23.32
C GLU A 358 11.38 -10.30 21.81
N ARG A 359 11.51 -11.37 21.00
CA ARG A 359 11.52 -11.28 19.53
C ARG A 359 10.15 -10.89 18.96
N GLU A 360 9.06 -11.43 19.51
CA GLU A 360 7.71 -11.03 19.13
C GLU A 360 7.53 -9.52 19.29
N HIS A 361 7.91 -8.98 20.45
CA HIS A 361 7.83 -7.55 20.79
C HIS A 361 8.74 -6.68 19.93
N ALA A 362 10.00 -7.05 19.77
CA ALA A 362 10.94 -6.25 18.98
C ALA A 362 10.50 -6.14 17.51
N ARG A 363 9.98 -7.24 16.94
CA ARG A 363 9.57 -7.29 15.54
C ARG A 363 8.32 -6.44 15.29
N ILE A 364 7.30 -6.55 16.15
CA ILE A 364 6.08 -5.75 16.00
C ILE A 364 6.33 -4.26 16.24
N ASN A 365 7.06 -3.90 17.29
CA ASN A 365 7.31 -2.50 17.61
C ASN A 365 8.09 -1.79 16.51
N GLY A 366 9.11 -2.46 15.92
CA GLY A 366 9.87 -1.92 14.80
C GLY A 366 9.05 -1.82 13.51
N ALA A 367 8.12 -2.74 13.27
CA ALA A 367 7.24 -2.67 12.09
C ALA A 367 6.22 -1.54 12.20
N ILE A 368 5.61 -1.34 13.38
CA ILE A 368 4.71 -0.20 13.63
C ILE A 368 5.47 1.11 13.43
N GLU A 369 6.62 1.29 14.10
CA GLU A 369 7.44 2.51 13.99
C GLU A 369 7.87 2.80 12.55
N LYS A 370 8.21 1.77 11.78
CA LYS A 370 8.58 1.92 10.38
C LYS A 370 7.44 2.45 9.51
N VAL A 371 6.20 2.04 9.79
CA VAL A 371 5.02 2.41 8.97
C VAL A 371 4.45 3.76 9.39
N THR A 372 4.31 3.99 10.70
CA THR A 372 3.60 5.15 11.24
C THR A 372 4.53 6.29 11.64
N GLY A 373 5.82 6.00 11.83
CA GLY A 373 6.77 6.94 12.45
C GLY A 373 6.67 7.00 13.97
N GLU A 374 5.76 6.23 14.59
CA GLU A 374 5.49 6.22 16.02
C GLU A 374 5.60 4.82 16.60
N LYS A 375 6.08 4.69 17.84
CA LYS A 375 6.08 3.41 18.56
C LYS A 375 4.70 3.13 19.16
N PRO A 376 4.28 1.85 19.27
CA PRO A 376 3.08 1.52 20.02
C PRO A 376 3.21 2.01 21.47
N THR A 377 2.12 2.55 22.02
CA THR A 377 2.10 3.14 23.38
C THR A 377 1.69 2.13 24.44
N VAL A 378 0.96 1.11 24.03
CA VAL A 378 0.39 0.07 24.90
C VAL A 378 0.57 -1.32 24.29
N PHE A 379 0.42 -2.35 25.10
CA PHE A 379 0.52 -3.75 24.67
C PHE A 379 -0.67 -4.53 25.22
N ARG A 380 -1.25 -5.44 24.42
CA ARG A 380 -2.22 -6.42 24.93
C ARG A 380 -1.68 -7.83 24.72
N PRO A 381 -1.60 -8.67 25.77
CA PRO A 381 -1.17 -10.05 25.63
C PRO A 381 -2.23 -10.89 24.91
N PRO A 382 -1.86 -11.67 23.88
CA PRO A 382 -2.73 -12.65 23.25
C PRO A 382 -3.45 -13.53 24.28
N TYR A 383 -4.75 -13.76 24.06
CA TYR A 383 -5.62 -14.54 24.93
C TYR A 383 -5.79 -13.97 26.36
N GLY A 384 -5.36 -12.73 26.63
CA GLY A 384 -5.29 -12.19 27.99
C GLY A 384 -4.32 -12.95 28.88
N ALA A 385 -3.37 -13.70 28.30
CA ALA A 385 -2.47 -14.57 29.04
C ALA A 385 -1.24 -13.81 29.53
N PHE A 386 -1.30 -13.25 30.73
CA PHE A 386 -0.18 -12.57 31.39
C PHE A 386 0.22 -13.28 32.68
N ALA A 387 1.51 -13.24 32.99
CA ALA A 387 2.06 -13.74 34.25
C ALA A 387 3.29 -12.90 34.64
N LYS A 388 3.57 -12.81 35.94
CA LYS A 388 4.75 -12.08 36.44
C LYS A 388 6.02 -12.62 35.77
N GLY A 389 6.78 -11.73 35.13
CA GLY A 389 8.04 -12.07 34.47
C GLY A 389 7.94 -12.43 32.98
N VAL A 390 6.73 -12.51 32.41
CA VAL A 390 6.53 -12.56 30.96
C VAL A 390 6.87 -11.18 30.38
N PRO A 391 7.73 -11.07 29.34
CA PRO A 391 8.03 -9.80 28.70
C PRO A 391 6.77 -9.14 28.12
N ASP A 392 6.61 -7.86 28.39
CA ASP A 392 5.56 -6.96 27.89
C ASP A 392 6.07 -5.99 26.82
N GLY A 393 7.32 -6.18 26.36
CA GLY A 393 7.97 -5.29 25.40
C GLY A 393 8.36 -3.93 25.99
N GLY A 394 8.31 -3.76 27.32
CA GLY A 394 8.51 -2.46 27.96
C GLY A 394 7.32 -1.52 27.80
N LEU A 395 6.13 -2.06 27.59
CA LEU A 395 4.88 -1.31 27.40
C LEU A 395 3.88 -1.62 28.53
N PRO A 396 2.98 -0.68 28.86
CA PRO A 396 1.82 -0.95 29.71
C PRO A 396 0.97 -2.09 29.12
N SER A 397 0.69 -3.11 29.92
CA SER A 397 -0.16 -4.24 29.50
C SER A 397 -1.63 -3.91 29.72
N ILE A 398 -2.44 -3.91 28.68
CA ILE A 398 -3.86 -3.55 28.73
C ILE A 398 -4.71 -4.80 28.57
N ILE A 399 -5.49 -5.10 29.59
CA ILE A 399 -6.53 -6.13 29.59
C ILE A 399 -7.88 -5.44 29.48
N TRP A 400 -8.92 -6.17 29.09
CA TRP A 400 -10.29 -5.67 29.00
C TRP A 400 -11.09 -5.96 30.27
N SER A 401 -12.10 -5.13 30.57
CA SER A 401 -13.12 -5.43 31.58
C SER A 401 -14.41 -5.99 30.97
N LEU A 402 -14.64 -5.74 29.67
CA LEU A 402 -15.85 -6.15 28.97
C LEU A 402 -15.45 -6.88 27.67
N ASP A 403 -15.75 -8.18 27.60
CA ASP A 403 -15.61 -8.99 26.39
C ASP A 403 -16.94 -9.07 25.63
N THR A 404 -16.95 -8.61 24.39
CA THR A 404 -18.15 -8.69 23.54
C THR A 404 -18.45 -10.10 23.04
N ASN A 405 -17.48 -11.03 23.14
CA ASN A 405 -17.50 -12.37 22.56
C ASN A 405 -17.80 -12.35 21.05
N ASP A 406 -17.40 -11.30 20.35
CA ASP A 406 -17.59 -11.15 18.90
C ASP A 406 -16.83 -12.21 18.11
N TRP A 407 -15.67 -12.62 18.60
CA TRP A 407 -14.86 -13.73 18.10
C TRP A 407 -15.61 -15.08 18.10
N GLN A 408 -16.62 -15.26 18.98
CA GLN A 408 -17.51 -16.42 18.97
C GLN A 408 -18.76 -16.22 18.11
N ASN A 409 -19.22 -14.97 17.97
CA ASN A 409 -20.53 -14.63 17.40
C ASN A 409 -20.41 -14.05 15.98
N LYS A 410 -19.64 -14.70 15.11
CA LYS A 410 -19.29 -14.27 13.73
C LYS A 410 -20.45 -14.15 12.71
N LYS A 411 -21.70 -14.22 13.15
CA LYS A 411 -22.90 -14.12 12.30
C LYS A 411 -24.02 -13.27 12.91
N ALA A 412 -23.76 -12.63 14.06
CA ALA A 412 -24.78 -12.02 14.89
C ALA A 412 -24.28 -10.67 15.45
N PRO A 413 -24.12 -9.64 14.59
CA PRO A 413 -23.63 -8.32 15.01
C PRO A 413 -24.46 -7.73 16.16
N GLU A 414 -25.77 -8.03 16.22
CA GLU A 414 -26.66 -7.59 17.29
C GLU A 414 -26.26 -8.11 18.68
N LYS A 415 -25.60 -9.29 18.76
CA LYS A 415 -25.07 -9.82 20.02
C LYS A 415 -23.86 -9.03 20.48
N THR A 416 -22.96 -8.68 19.57
CA THR A 416 -21.81 -7.79 19.84
C THR A 416 -22.29 -6.44 20.36
N VAL A 417 -23.29 -5.84 19.68
CA VAL A 417 -23.92 -4.59 20.13
C VAL A 417 -24.50 -4.71 21.53
N LYS A 418 -25.26 -5.77 21.79
CA LYS A 418 -25.87 -6.00 23.11
C LYS A 418 -24.79 -6.16 24.19
N ALA A 419 -23.76 -6.96 23.95
CA ALA A 419 -22.69 -7.19 24.90
C ALA A 419 -21.95 -5.88 25.23
N ALA A 420 -21.59 -5.09 24.23
CA ALA A 420 -20.88 -3.83 24.41
C ALA A 420 -21.68 -2.72 25.12
N THR A 421 -23.03 -2.82 25.18
CA THR A 421 -23.88 -1.69 25.58
C THR A 421 -24.83 -1.95 26.75
N THR A 422 -24.96 -3.20 27.22
CA THR A 422 -25.94 -3.55 28.28
C THR A 422 -25.39 -3.30 29.68
N ASP A 423 -24.20 -3.83 29.98
CA ASP A 423 -23.61 -3.80 31.33
C ASP A 423 -22.37 -2.91 31.41
N VAL A 424 -22.20 -2.03 30.42
CA VAL A 424 -21.06 -1.11 30.30
C VAL A 424 -21.05 -0.09 31.43
N ARG A 425 -19.88 0.18 31.98
CA ARG A 425 -19.63 1.07 33.12
C ARG A 425 -18.57 2.12 32.77
N PRO A 426 -18.59 3.29 33.44
CA PRO A 426 -17.49 4.24 33.34
C PRO A 426 -16.18 3.56 33.69
N GLY A 427 -15.16 3.76 32.86
CA GLY A 427 -13.89 3.09 32.97
C GLY A 427 -13.75 1.84 32.09
N ASP A 428 -14.82 1.29 31.50
CA ASP A 428 -14.70 0.02 30.79
C ASP A 428 -13.79 0.08 29.55
N ILE A 429 -12.99 -0.97 29.39
CA ILE A 429 -12.20 -1.27 28.20
C ILE A 429 -12.90 -2.41 27.48
N ILE A 430 -13.46 -2.12 26.31
CA ILE A 430 -14.31 -3.04 25.54
C ILE A 430 -13.45 -3.78 24.51
N LEU A 431 -13.40 -5.10 24.58
CA LEU A 431 -12.70 -5.97 23.62
C LEU A 431 -13.59 -6.33 22.42
N MET A 432 -13.10 -6.04 21.22
CA MET A 432 -13.63 -6.45 19.92
C MET A 432 -12.47 -6.81 18.97
N HIS A 433 -12.78 -7.29 17.77
CA HIS A 433 -11.82 -7.67 16.74
C HIS A 433 -12.23 -7.06 15.39
N ASP A 434 -11.34 -6.27 14.76
CA ASP A 434 -11.60 -5.60 13.47
C ASP A 434 -11.36 -6.50 12.25
N ILE A 435 -10.89 -7.73 12.47
CA ILE A 435 -10.79 -8.79 11.45
C ILE A 435 -12.11 -9.55 11.23
N HIS A 436 -13.20 -9.10 11.86
CA HIS A 436 -14.51 -9.73 11.79
C HIS A 436 -15.54 -8.73 11.28
N LYS A 437 -16.03 -8.94 10.04
CA LYS A 437 -17.07 -8.12 9.42
C LYS A 437 -18.26 -7.79 10.34
N PRO A 438 -18.85 -8.73 11.09
CA PRO A 438 -19.95 -8.40 12.01
C PRO A 438 -19.57 -7.42 13.13
N SER A 439 -18.32 -7.45 13.61
CA SER A 439 -17.83 -6.50 14.61
C SER A 439 -17.71 -5.09 14.03
N VAL A 440 -17.20 -4.99 12.80
CA VAL A 440 -17.14 -3.72 12.05
C VAL A 440 -18.56 -3.18 11.79
N GLU A 441 -19.49 -4.02 11.34
CA GLU A 441 -20.89 -3.65 11.11
C GLU A 441 -21.63 -3.26 12.40
N ALA A 442 -21.27 -3.85 13.55
CA ALA A 442 -21.84 -3.52 14.86
C ALA A 442 -21.37 -2.16 15.41
N SER A 443 -20.17 -1.72 15.04
CA SER A 443 -19.47 -0.58 15.64
C SER A 443 -20.26 0.74 15.57
N PRO A 444 -20.86 1.14 14.43
CA PRO A 444 -21.70 2.35 14.37
C PRO A 444 -22.84 2.33 15.40
N GLN A 445 -23.50 1.19 15.56
CA GLN A 445 -24.62 1.06 16.51
C GLN A 445 -24.14 1.07 17.97
N ILE A 446 -22.96 0.51 18.26
CA ILE A 446 -22.33 0.56 19.58
C ILE A 446 -22.02 2.01 19.95
N ILE A 447 -21.34 2.76 19.06
CA ILE A 447 -20.98 4.16 19.27
C ILE A 447 -22.23 5.00 19.56
N ALA A 448 -23.27 4.88 18.73
CA ALA A 448 -24.52 5.61 18.91
C ALA A 448 -25.19 5.31 20.26
N LYS A 449 -25.23 4.04 20.67
CA LYS A 449 -25.83 3.64 21.96
C LYS A 449 -25.02 4.13 23.16
N LEU A 450 -23.70 4.02 23.12
CA LEU A 450 -22.83 4.49 24.21
C LEU A 450 -22.95 6.01 24.38
N LYS A 451 -22.92 6.78 23.28
CA LYS A 451 -23.15 8.23 23.30
C LYS A 451 -24.53 8.57 23.87
N ALA A 452 -25.58 7.84 23.46
CA ALA A 452 -26.93 8.04 23.99
C ALA A 452 -27.07 7.72 25.50
N GLN A 453 -26.22 6.85 26.04
CA GLN A 453 -26.12 6.56 27.47
C GLN A 453 -25.26 7.59 28.24
N GLY A 454 -24.70 8.59 27.54
CA GLY A 454 -23.89 9.66 28.12
C GLY A 454 -22.42 9.28 28.31
N PHE A 455 -21.93 8.26 27.61
CA PHE A 455 -20.51 7.93 27.61
C PHE A 455 -19.71 8.79 26.63
N THR A 456 -18.50 9.15 27.04
CA THR A 456 -17.47 9.70 26.16
C THR A 456 -16.54 8.56 25.74
N LEU A 457 -16.35 8.41 24.43
CA LEU A 457 -15.45 7.41 23.88
C LEU A 457 -14.04 7.99 23.80
N VAL A 458 -13.07 7.27 24.33
CA VAL A 458 -11.67 7.69 24.48
C VAL A 458 -10.71 6.57 24.08
N THR A 459 -9.44 6.90 23.83
CA THR A 459 -8.36 5.91 23.77
C THR A 459 -8.08 5.31 25.15
N VAL A 460 -7.38 4.18 25.21
CA VAL A 460 -6.94 3.58 26.48
C VAL A 460 -6.02 4.53 27.24
N SER A 461 -5.08 5.19 26.58
CA SER A 461 -4.22 6.17 27.26
C SER A 461 -5.03 7.32 27.88
N GLU A 462 -6.00 7.89 27.17
CA GLU A 462 -6.87 8.96 27.69
C GLU A 462 -7.75 8.48 28.86
N LEU A 463 -8.25 7.24 28.79
CA LEU A 463 -9.03 6.63 29.87
C LEU A 463 -8.28 6.62 31.21
N PHE A 464 -6.95 6.49 31.17
CA PHE A 464 -6.06 6.52 32.33
C PHE A 464 -5.31 7.85 32.50
N GLY A 465 -5.77 8.93 31.86
CA GLY A 465 -5.18 10.27 31.99
C GLY A 465 -3.73 10.38 31.49
N GLY A 466 -3.29 9.48 30.62
CA GLY A 466 -1.91 9.43 30.10
C GLY A 466 -0.87 8.89 31.08
N GLU A 467 -1.26 8.39 32.27
CA GLU A 467 -0.33 7.95 33.31
C GLU A 467 0.06 6.46 33.26
N LEU A 468 -0.08 5.83 32.09
CA LEU A 468 0.25 4.41 31.91
C LEU A 468 1.76 4.16 32.05
N LYS A 469 2.12 3.15 32.84
CA LYS A 469 3.52 2.82 33.18
C LYS A 469 3.93 1.49 32.55
N PRO A 470 5.09 1.44 31.85
CA PRO A 470 5.73 0.19 31.46
C PRO A 470 5.85 -0.79 32.62
N GLY A 471 5.68 -2.09 32.37
CA GLY A 471 5.80 -3.11 33.43
C GLY A 471 4.54 -3.30 34.27
N GLN A 472 3.50 -2.49 34.07
CA GLN A 472 2.23 -2.59 34.81
C GLN A 472 1.12 -3.15 33.92
N SER A 473 0.18 -3.84 34.55
CA SER A 473 -1.01 -4.36 33.90
C SER A 473 -2.22 -3.55 34.34
N TYR A 474 -3.06 -3.16 33.39
CA TYR A 474 -4.23 -2.34 33.56
C TYR A 474 -5.46 -3.12 33.14
N TYR A 475 -6.45 -3.13 34.01
CA TYR A 475 -7.79 -3.66 33.79
C TYR A 475 -8.73 -2.75 34.56
N SER A 476 -9.87 -2.43 33.97
CA SER A 476 -10.84 -1.48 34.51
C SER A 476 -11.82 -2.09 35.53
N ASP A 477 -11.43 -3.17 36.21
CA ASP A 477 -12.34 -3.88 37.10
C ASP A 477 -11.87 -3.90 38.56
N GLU A 478 -12.70 -3.35 39.45
CA GLU A 478 -12.64 -3.54 40.91
C GLU A 478 -12.88 -5.01 41.33
N ARG A 479 -13.19 -5.92 40.40
CA ARG A 479 -13.49 -7.35 40.69
C ARG A 479 -12.27 -8.27 40.89
N MET A 480 -11.03 -7.78 40.84
CA MET A 480 -9.85 -8.56 41.24
C MET A 480 -8.95 -7.72 42.15
N GLU A 481 -9.12 -7.95 43.44
CA GLU A 481 -8.41 -7.33 44.54
C GLU A 481 -6.88 -7.41 44.36
N GLY A 482 -6.23 -6.23 44.33
CA GLY A 482 -4.78 -6.09 44.53
C GLY A 482 -3.96 -5.68 43.32
N SER A 483 -4.03 -4.39 42.93
CA SER A 483 -2.86 -3.51 42.60
C SER A 483 -3.30 -2.11 42.10
N ARG A 484 -3.43 -1.15 43.03
CA ARG A 484 -3.49 0.34 42.88
C ARG A 484 -4.57 0.91 41.93
N HIS A 485 -5.81 1.02 42.41
CA HIS A 485 -6.44 2.26 42.91
C HIS A 485 -6.37 3.48 41.96
N ILE A 486 -7.46 3.71 41.23
CA ILE A 486 -7.90 5.04 40.80
C ILE A 486 -8.30 5.80 42.08
N PRO A 487 -7.77 7.02 42.37
CA PRO A 487 -8.18 7.76 43.55
C PRO A 487 -9.66 8.13 43.47
N ARG A 488 -10.43 7.73 44.48
CA ARG A 488 -11.74 8.31 44.77
C ARG A 488 -11.54 9.76 45.20
N TRP A 489 -12.18 10.70 44.53
CA TRP A 489 -12.53 11.99 45.12
C TRP A 489 -14.02 12.00 45.43
N ALA A 490 -14.31 12.15 46.72
CA ALA A 490 -15.61 12.57 47.24
C ALA A 490 -15.30 13.62 48.31
N GLY A 491 -15.73 14.86 48.08
CA GLY A 491 -15.61 15.98 49.03
C GLY A 491 -14.57 17.02 48.64
#